data_AF-A0A7C3BQS5-F1
#
_entry.id   AF-A0A7C3BQS5-F1
#
_cell.length_a   1.000
_cell.length_b   1.000
_cell.length_c   1.000
_cell.angle_alpha   90.00
_cell.angle_beta   90.00
_cell.angle_gamma   90.00
#
_symmetry.space_group_name_H-M   'P 1'
#
loop_
_entity.id
_entity.type
_entity.pdbx_description
1 polymer ?
#
loop_
_entity_poly.entity_id
_entity_poly.type
_entity_poly.pdbx_seq_one_letter_code
_entity_poly.pdbx_strand_id
1 'polypeptide(L)'
;MSKTDYIHSPGNGMFVPSPDGSETFIVYHTHNSTTAVMPRQLAIDRARFVPAGGGPDILVVDGPTHTLSRGLPAPVSNNPVTITLQELIP
;
A
#
# COMPACT_ATOMS: atom_id res chain seq x y z
N MET A 1 -6.74 -8.63 -2.47
CA MET A 1 -5.30 -8.92 -2.63
C MET A 1 -5.04 -10.31 -2.09
N SER A 2 -4.13 -11.06 -2.69
CA SER A 2 -3.89 -12.47 -2.34
C SER A 2 -2.54 -12.63 -1.62
N LYS A 3 -2.42 -13.64 -0.75
CA LYS A 3 -1.14 -14.08 -0.17
C LYS A 3 -0.16 -14.42 -1.29
N THR A 4 1.12 -14.11 -1.09
CA THR A 4 2.24 -14.55 -1.92
C THR A 4 3.24 -15.34 -1.08
N ASP A 5 4.29 -15.90 -1.69
CA ASP A 5 5.37 -16.60 -0.99
C ASP A 5 6.15 -15.67 -0.02
N TYR A 6 6.09 -14.36 -0.27
CA TYR A 6 6.82 -13.34 0.48
C TYR A 6 5.92 -12.50 1.39
N ILE A 7 4.61 -12.44 1.11
CA ILE A 7 3.67 -11.56 1.81
C ILE A 7 2.49 -12.38 2.31
N HIS A 8 2.28 -12.32 3.62
CA HIS A 8 1.28 -13.10 4.30
C HIS A 8 0.10 -12.24 4.77
N SER A 9 -1.09 -12.64 4.32
CA SER A 9 -2.40 -12.09 4.68
C SER A 9 -2.53 -10.56 4.56
N PRO A 10 -2.44 -10.01 3.34
CA PRO A 10 -2.79 -8.61 3.11
C PRO A 10 -4.28 -8.38 3.43
N GLY A 11 -4.59 -7.42 4.30
CA GLY A 11 -5.98 -7.14 4.70
C GLY A 11 -6.12 -5.81 5.43
N ASN A 12 -7.36 -5.45 5.79
CA ASN A 12 -7.77 -4.20 6.47
C ASN A 12 -6.95 -2.97 6.05
N GLY A 13 -7.44 -2.22 5.08
CA GLY A 13 -6.74 -1.08 4.52
C GLY A 13 -7.66 0.10 4.22
N MET A 14 -7.02 1.20 3.83
CA MET A 14 -7.65 2.46 3.47
C MET A 14 -7.02 3.05 2.22
N PHE A 15 -7.81 3.74 1.41
CA PHE A 15 -7.32 4.48 0.26
C PHE A 15 -6.89 5.89 0.67
N VAL A 16 -5.72 6.31 0.20
CA VAL A 16 -5.17 7.63 0.45
C VAL A 16 -4.65 8.23 -0.85
N PRO A 17 -4.87 9.53 -1.12
CA PRO A 17 -4.23 10.19 -2.23
C PRO A 17 -2.73 10.39 -1.94
N SER A 18 -1.92 10.51 -2.99
CA SER A 18 -0.57 11.05 -2.89
C SER A 18 -0.60 12.52 -2.41
N PRO A 19 0.51 13.05 -1.87
CA PRO A 19 0.57 14.45 -1.42
C PRO A 19 0.24 15.48 -2.51
N ASP A 20 0.55 15.17 -3.78
CA ASP A 20 0.22 15.98 -4.95
C ASP A 20 -1.15 15.66 -5.57
N GLY A 21 -1.87 14.66 -5.03
CA GLY A 21 -3.18 14.21 -5.49
C GLY A 21 -3.19 13.48 -6.84
N SER A 22 -2.03 13.23 -7.45
CA SER A 22 -1.93 12.63 -8.79
C SER A 22 -2.12 11.10 -8.79
N GLU A 23 -1.90 10.45 -7.64
CA GLU A 23 -1.99 8.99 -7.50
C GLU A 23 -2.87 8.62 -6.31
N THR A 24 -3.47 7.42 -6.36
CA THR A 24 -4.14 6.81 -5.22
C THR A 24 -3.33 5.61 -4.75
N PHE A 25 -3.20 5.47 -3.43
CA PHE A 25 -2.57 4.34 -2.78
C PHE A 25 -3.57 3.61 -1.89
N ILE A 26 -3.35 2.31 -1.70
CA ILE A 26 -3.95 1.55 -0.60
C ILE A 26 -2.89 1.30 0.46
N VAL A 27 -3.18 1.73 1.69
CA VAL A 27 -2.38 1.39 2.88
C VAL A 27 -3.10 0.27 3.61
N TYR A 28 -2.42 -0.82 3.92
CA TYR A 28 -3.02 -2.02 4.49
C TYR A 28 -2.03 -2.74 5.42
N HIS A 29 -2.50 -3.70 6.21
CA HIS A 29 -1.59 -4.52 7.01
C HIS A 29 -1.19 -5.81 6.30
N THR A 30 0.01 -6.27 6.60
CA THR A 30 0.49 -7.64 6.34
C THR A 30 1.02 -8.24 7.63
N HIS A 31 1.24 -9.54 7.67
CA HIS A 31 2.01 -10.15 8.76
C HIS A 31 3.51 -9.90 8.55
N ASN A 32 4.26 -9.71 9.65
CA ASN A 32 5.71 -9.54 9.58
C ASN A 32 6.46 -10.82 9.20
N SER A 33 5.76 -11.96 9.19
CA SER A 33 6.28 -13.29 8.94
C SER A 33 5.32 -14.04 8.02
N THR A 34 5.88 -14.92 7.20
CA THR A 34 5.12 -15.81 6.32
C THR A 34 4.43 -16.95 7.05
N THR A 35 4.78 -17.18 8.33
CA THR A 35 4.31 -18.30 9.14
C THR A 35 3.55 -17.90 10.41
N ALA A 36 3.67 -16.64 10.85
CA ALA A 36 2.99 -16.13 12.04
C ALA A 36 1.94 -15.07 11.69
N VAL A 37 0.89 -14.97 12.52
CA VAL A 37 -0.19 -13.98 12.39
C VAL A 37 0.14 -12.66 13.09
N MET A 38 1.07 -12.68 14.05
CA MET A 38 1.55 -11.50 14.77
C MET A 38 3.07 -11.54 14.89
N PRO A 39 3.73 -10.36 14.95
CA PRO A 39 3.16 -9.01 14.80
C PRO A 39 2.76 -8.67 13.35
N ARG A 40 1.98 -7.60 13.19
CA ARG A 40 1.59 -7.05 11.87
C ARG A 40 2.49 -5.87 11.50
N GLN A 41 2.60 -5.62 10.21
CA GLN A 41 3.33 -4.47 9.64
C GLN A 41 2.47 -3.75 8.61
N LEU A 42 2.77 -2.48 8.36
CA LEU A 42 2.11 -1.69 7.31
C LEU A 42 2.74 -1.97 5.95
N ALA A 43 1.91 -1.95 4.92
CA ALA A 43 2.29 -2.01 3.51
C ALA A 43 1.48 -0.97 2.73
N ILE A 44 2.02 -0.55 1.58
CA ILE A 44 1.42 0.45 0.71
C ILE A 44 1.65 0.06 -0.75
N ASP A 45 0.61 0.13 -1.57
CA ASP A 45 0.68 -0.10 -3.02
C ASP A 45 -0.18 0.90 -3.78
N ARG A 46 0.13 1.12 -5.05
CA ARG A 46 -0.68 1.98 -5.93
C ARG A 46 -2.00 1.31 -6.26
N ALA A 47 -3.04 2.12 -6.33
CA ALA A 47 -4.38 1.71 -6.74
C ALA A 47 -4.89 2.63 -7.84
N ARG A 48 -5.59 2.06 -8.82
CA ARG A 48 -6.15 2.80 -9.96
C ARG A 48 -7.45 2.20 -10.42
N PHE A 49 -8.35 3.05 -10.89
CA PHE A 49 -9.56 2.64 -11.59
C PHE A 49 -9.26 2.44 -13.07
N VAL A 50 -9.69 1.31 -13.62
CA VAL A 50 -9.50 0.93 -15.03
C VAL A 50 -10.85 0.82 -15.70
N PRO A 51 -11.08 1.50 -16.84
CA PRO A 51 -12.35 1.41 -17.56
C PRO A 51 -12.72 -0.02 -17.93
N ALA A 52 -13.96 -0.41 -17.64
CA ALA A 52 -14.46 -1.76 -17.89
C ALA A 52 -15.28 -1.90 -19.20
N GLY A 53 -15.08 -0.98 -20.16
CA GLY A 53 -15.65 -1.07 -21.50
C GLY A 53 -17.18 -1.21 -21.56
N GLY A 54 -17.91 -0.56 -20.64
CA GLY A 54 -19.38 -0.58 -20.59
C GLY A 54 -19.99 -0.82 -19.21
N GLY A 55 -19.17 -1.16 -18.22
CA GLY A 55 -19.54 -1.23 -16.79
C GLY A 55 -18.79 -0.21 -15.93
N PRO A 56 -19.04 -0.20 -14.60
CA PRO A 56 -18.26 0.58 -13.65
C PRO A 56 -16.76 0.28 -13.76
N ASP A 57 -15.93 1.28 -13.49
CA ASP A 57 -14.48 1.08 -13.48
C ASP A 57 -14.05 0.01 -12.48
N ILE A 58 -13.02 -0.75 -12.86
CA ILE A 58 -12.44 -1.81 -12.04
C ILE A 58 -11.32 -1.21 -11.21
N LEU A 59 -11.43 -1.33 -9.89
CA LEU A 59 -10.33 -1.01 -8.98
C LEU A 59 -9.23 -2.07 -9.11
N VAL A 60 -8.05 -1.65 -9.55
CA VAL A 60 -6.84 -2.47 -9.68
C VAL A 60 -5.81 -1.98 -8.67
N VAL A 61 -5.15 -2.91 -7.96
CA VAL A 61 -4.04 -2.63 -7.05
C VAL A 61 -2.78 -3.26 -7.61
N ASP A 62 -1.73 -2.46 -7.76
CA ASP A 62 -0.43 -2.87 -8.28
C ASP A 62 0.44 -3.46 -7.15
N GLY A 63 -0.02 -4.55 -6.54
CA GLY A 63 0.61 -5.19 -5.38
C GLY A 63 0.13 -6.64 -5.13
N PRO A 64 0.53 -7.27 -4.00
CA PRO A 64 1.31 -6.67 -2.92
C PRO A 64 2.82 -6.61 -3.25
N THR A 65 3.46 -5.44 -3.13
CA THR A 65 4.91 -5.31 -3.33
C THR A 65 5.69 -5.51 -2.02
N HIS A 66 6.87 -6.16 -2.11
CA HIS A 66 7.82 -6.35 -0.98
C HIS A 66 9.23 -5.82 -1.30
N THR A 67 9.41 -5.29 -2.50
CA THR A 67 10.64 -4.65 -2.96
C THR A 67 10.32 -3.21 -3.33
N LEU A 68 11.33 -2.33 -3.33
CA LEU A 68 11.15 -0.96 -3.81
C LEU A 68 10.51 -0.99 -5.20
N SER A 69 9.30 -0.44 -5.31
CA SER A 69 8.62 -0.31 -6.58
C SER A 69 9.35 0.76 -7.39
N ARG A 70 9.78 0.38 -8.60
CA ARG A 70 10.50 1.25 -9.52
C ARG A 70 9.62 2.47 -9.83
N GLY A 71 10.00 3.63 -9.30
CA GLY A 71 9.31 4.90 -9.55
C GLY A 71 8.75 5.63 -8.33
N LEU A 72 8.84 5.07 -7.11
CA LEU A 72 8.81 5.96 -5.94
C LEU A 72 10.09 6.80 -5.98
N PRO A 73 10.02 8.14 -5.83
CA PRO A 73 11.21 8.91 -5.50
C PRO A 73 11.83 8.26 -4.26
N ALA A 74 13.15 8.08 -4.28
CA ALA A 74 13.89 7.67 -3.08
C ALA A 74 13.44 8.56 -1.92
N PRO A 75 13.27 8.02 -0.70
CA PRO A 75 12.93 8.84 0.45
C PRO A 75 13.89 10.02 0.47
N VAL A 76 13.35 11.24 0.38
CA VAL A 76 14.12 12.49 0.31
C VAL A 76 14.63 12.84 1.71
N SER A 77 15.29 11.89 2.37
CA SER A 77 16.25 12.04 3.46
C SER A 77 16.65 10.65 3.96
N ASN A 78 17.92 10.47 4.30
CA ASN A 78 18.42 9.28 4.99
C ASN A 78 17.98 9.23 6.47
N ASN A 79 16.91 9.92 6.85
CA ASN A 79 16.31 9.82 8.16
C ASN A 79 15.13 8.84 8.08
N PRO A 80 15.03 7.84 8.98
CA PRO A 80 13.84 7.02 9.06
C PRO A 80 12.64 7.94 9.31
N VAL A 81 11.79 8.11 8.30
CA VAL A 81 10.52 8.82 8.45
C VAL A 81 9.67 7.99 9.39
N THR A 82 9.69 8.36 10.66
CA THR A 82 8.76 7.83 11.65
C THR A 82 7.43 8.51 11.36
N ILE A 83 6.53 7.82 10.66
CA ILE A 83 5.14 8.26 10.53
C ILE A 83 4.54 8.14 11.93
N THR A 84 4.59 9.23 12.70
CA THR A 84 3.90 9.30 13.99
C THR A 84 2.40 9.44 13.71
N LEU A 85 1.57 8.74 14.49
CA LEU A 85 0.10 8.75 14.38
C LEU A 85 -0.56 10.12 14.60
N GLN A 86 0.24 11.20 14.68
CA GLN A 86 -0.22 12.57 14.94
C GLN A 86 -0.49 13.39 13.66
N GLU A 87 -0.10 12.90 12.47
CA GLU A 87 -0.31 13.63 11.20
C GLU A 87 -1.55 13.17 10.40
N LEU A 88 -2.40 12.32 11.00
CA LEU A 88 -3.52 11.66 10.31
C LEU A 88 -4.91 12.02 10.87
N ILE A 89 -5.07 13.18 11.50
CA ILE A 89 -6.39 13.73 11.85
C ILE A 89 -6.36 15.25 11.62
N PRO A 90 -7.34 15.84 10.90
CA PRO A 90 -7.44 17.30 10.75
C PRO A 90 -7.68 18.02 12.08
#